data_AF-A0A942SLY9-F1
#
_entry.id   AF-A0A942SLY9-F1
#
_cell.length_a   1.000
_cell.length_b   1.000
_cell.length_c   1.000
_cell.angle_alpha   90.00
_cell.angle_beta   90.00
_cell.angle_gamma   90.00
#
_symmetry.space_group_name_H-M   'P 1'
#
loop_
_entity.id
_entity.type
_entity.pdbx_description
1 polymer ?
#
loop_
_entity_poly.entity_id
_entity_poly.type
_entity_poly.pdbx_seq_one_letter_code
_entity_poly.pdbx_strand_id
1 'polypeptide(L)'
;MENQLQKITQLEAKTPREVCQRMNKTKIPNLSSAINRNIRRKYREAYKEPHQHHDFWSHPLLIVIIGFLLTAIIGTIFHQVFEIAKHDHELEIMTKSENIRYVEKTHDVFMERVVASMMLASLLYDNESSNIDLVKMKSQYDSAFIGWNKHYGAAVIFIEDLFGKKPGGEIVVVLEETLRKNVSSLDICLTKAYRERLKGNLSRDVVLQCDADKSIQLLFKCVDSLHRQSKSMVASRKGQELDHHPNLIREKCLPYK
;
A
#
# COMPACT_ATOMS: atom_id res chain seq x y z
N MET A 1 37.55 -8.10 30.18
CA MET A 1 37.47 -7.79 28.73
C MET A 1 36.12 -7.20 28.31
N GLU A 2 35.24 -6.78 29.22
CA GLU A 2 33.92 -6.20 28.89
C GLU A 2 33.87 -4.66 28.87
N ASN A 3 34.95 -3.96 29.24
CA ASN A 3 34.90 -2.51 29.45
C ASN A 3 35.42 -1.66 28.27
N GLN A 4 35.76 -2.30 27.14
CA GLN A 4 36.21 -1.62 25.91
C GLN A 4 35.14 -1.61 24.81
N LEU A 5 34.12 -2.48 24.91
CA LEU A 5 33.08 -2.61 23.89
C LEU A 5 31.96 -1.56 24.02
N GLN A 6 31.76 -0.96 25.22
CA GLN A 6 30.79 0.12 25.43
C GLN A 6 31.24 1.50 24.93
N LYS A 7 32.53 1.69 24.62
CA LYS A 7 33.04 2.96 24.09
C LYS A 7 32.87 3.12 22.57
N ILE A 8 32.59 2.04 21.85
CA ILE A 8 32.43 2.07 20.39
C ILE A 8 30.98 2.39 20.00
N THR A 9 30.00 2.07 20.85
CA THR A 9 28.56 2.21 20.54
C THR A 9 27.98 3.62 20.78
N GLN A 10 28.76 4.58 21.27
CA GLN A 10 28.30 5.97 21.47
C GLN A 10 28.75 6.96 20.37
N LEU A 11 29.35 6.48 19.28
CA LEU A 11 29.81 7.34 18.17
C LEU A 11 28.87 7.36 16.95
N GLU A 12 27.78 6.62 16.96
CA GLU A 12 26.81 6.57 15.87
C GLU A 12 25.58 7.42 16.16
N ALA A 13 25.70 8.73 15.92
CA ALA A 13 24.65 9.60 15.40
C ALA A 13 25.14 11.05 15.39
N LYS A 14 26.18 11.34 14.60
CA LYS A 14 26.43 12.70 14.16
C LYS A 14 26.28 12.76 12.66
N THR A 15 25.23 13.47 12.25
CA THR A 15 24.96 13.72 10.84
C THR A 15 26.20 14.37 10.19
N PRO A 16 26.48 14.09 8.90
CA PRO A 16 27.61 14.68 8.17
C PRO A 16 27.69 16.22 8.27
N ARG A 17 26.57 16.89 8.59
CA ARG A 17 26.50 18.34 8.83
C ARG A 17 27.25 18.81 10.09
N GLU A 18 27.32 18.02 11.15
CA GLU A 18 28.02 18.43 12.40
C GLU A 18 29.55 18.31 12.30
N VAL A 19 30.04 17.36 11.49
CA VAL A 19 31.48 17.21 11.23
C VAL A 19 32.01 18.38 10.41
N CYS A 20 31.23 18.88 9.44
CA CYS A 20 31.60 20.06 8.65
C CYS A 20 31.58 21.36 9.48
N GLN A 21 30.76 21.48 10.52
CA GLN A 21 30.72 22.69 11.36
C GLN A 21 31.91 22.82 12.33
N ARG A 22 32.57 21.72 12.72
CA ARG A 22 33.75 21.79 13.60
C ARG A 22 35.07 22.09 12.88
N MET A 23 35.19 21.79 11.58
CA MET A 23 36.42 22.12 10.84
C MET A 23 36.56 23.60 10.47
N ASN A 24 35.51 24.41 10.66
CA ASN A 24 35.50 25.82 10.24
C ASN A 24 35.96 26.82 11.32
N LYS A 25 36.47 26.35 12.48
CA LYS A 25 36.83 27.22 13.62
C LYS A 25 38.32 27.33 13.95
N THR A 26 39.21 26.57 13.33
CA THR A 26 40.66 26.78 13.45
C THR A 26 41.16 27.67 12.32
N LYS A 27 40.76 28.95 12.37
CA LYS A 27 41.35 30.00 11.53
C LYS A 27 42.73 30.31 12.12
N ILE A 28 43.77 29.64 11.65
CA ILE A 28 45.16 30.01 11.93
C ILE A 28 45.46 31.25 11.08
N PRO A 29 45.45 32.47 11.64
CA PRO A 29 45.85 33.64 10.90
C PRO A 29 47.38 33.63 10.83
N ASN A 30 47.94 33.75 9.63
CA ASN A 30 49.35 34.06 9.35
C ASN A 30 50.31 32.95 8.91
N LEU A 31 49.91 31.67 8.82
CA LEU A 31 50.80 30.63 8.21
C LEU A 31 50.58 30.47 6.68
N SER A 32 49.46 30.98 6.14
CA SER A 32 49.08 30.82 4.73
C SER A 32 49.91 31.67 3.75
N SER A 33 50.37 32.86 4.14
CA SER A 33 51.01 33.80 3.18
C SER A 33 52.48 33.49 2.87
N ALA A 34 53.18 32.78 3.77
CA ALA A 34 54.58 32.38 3.59
C ALA A 34 54.69 31.07 2.80
N ILE A 35 53.85 30.08 3.12
CA ILE A 35 53.83 28.78 2.43
C ILE A 35 53.37 28.95 0.96
N ASN A 36 52.38 29.81 0.71
CA ASN A 36 51.88 30.07 -0.65
C ASN A 36 52.94 30.73 -1.56
N ARG A 37 53.87 31.53 -1.01
CA ARG A 37 54.94 32.15 -1.80
C ARG A 37 56.03 31.17 -2.23
N ASN A 38 56.42 30.24 -1.35
CA ASN A 38 57.42 29.22 -1.71
C ASN A 38 56.85 28.15 -2.64
N ILE A 39 55.59 27.75 -2.48
CA ILE A 39 54.91 26.85 -3.41
C ILE A 39 54.79 27.51 -4.79
N ARG A 40 54.38 28.78 -4.89
CA ARG A 40 54.32 29.51 -6.17
C ARG A 40 55.67 29.71 -6.86
N ARG A 41 56.79 29.68 -6.13
CA ARG A 41 58.13 29.77 -6.72
C ARG A 41 58.58 28.42 -7.28
N LYS A 42 58.43 27.34 -6.50
CA LYS A 42 58.71 25.98 -6.98
C LYS A 42 57.83 25.58 -8.17
N TYR A 43 56.55 25.96 -8.16
CA TYR A 43 55.68 25.75 -9.33
C TYR A 43 56.10 26.55 -10.56
N ARG A 44 56.68 27.74 -10.40
CA ARG A 44 57.16 28.54 -11.54
C ARG A 44 58.47 28.03 -12.14
N GLU A 45 59.30 27.37 -11.34
CA GLU A 45 60.56 26.78 -11.80
C GLU A 45 60.32 25.40 -12.44
N ALA A 46 59.37 24.62 -11.93
CA ALA A 46 59.00 23.32 -12.53
C ALA A 46 58.28 23.42 -13.89
N TYR A 47 57.74 24.58 -14.26
CA TYR A 47 57.00 24.80 -15.51
C TYR A 47 57.77 25.62 -16.56
N LYS A 48 59.07 25.84 -16.37
CA LYS A 48 59.86 26.74 -17.23
C LYS A 48 60.61 26.06 -18.37
N GLU A 49 60.24 24.84 -18.73
CA GLU A 49 60.71 24.20 -19.96
C GLU A 49 59.52 23.99 -20.92
N PRO A 50 59.50 24.68 -22.08
CA PRO A 50 58.56 24.37 -23.14
C PRO A 50 59.06 23.12 -23.85
N HIS A 51 58.80 21.95 -23.27
CA HIS A 51 58.78 20.74 -24.09
C HIS A 51 57.67 20.97 -25.13
N GLN A 52 58.08 21.12 -26.39
CA GLN A 52 57.21 20.98 -27.55
C GLN A 52 56.67 19.54 -27.56
N HIS A 53 55.73 19.25 -26.67
CA HIS A 53 54.82 18.15 -26.87
C HIS A 53 54.04 18.53 -28.13
N HIS A 54 54.23 17.76 -29.20
CA HIS A 54 53.26 17.74 -30.27
C HIS A 54 51.90 17.50 -29.61
N ASP A 55 51.09 18.55 -29.52
CA ASP A 55 49.80 18.52 -28.87
C ASP A 55 48.90 17.57 -29.65
N PHE A 56 48.93 16.30 -29.24
CA PHE A 56 48.09 15.22 -29.77
C PHE A 56 46.59 15.59 -29.67
N TRP A 57 46.28 16.56 -28.80
CA TRP A 57 44.98 17.18 -28.58
C TRP A 57 44.58 18.23 -29.63
N SER A 58 45.49 18.69 -30.48
CA SER A 58 45.21 19.71 -31.50
C SER A 58 44.67 19.14 -32.80
N HIS A 59 44.57 17.81 -32.94
CA HIS A 59 43.98 17.18 -34.11
C HIS A 59 42.45 17.25 -34.04
N PRO A 60 41.78 18.04 -34.91
CA PRO A 60 40.32 18.23 -34.84
C PRO A 60 39.55 16.92 -35.02
N LEU A 61 40.11 15.98 -35.78
CA LEU A 61 39.52 14.66 -36.04
C LEU A 61 39.47 13.80 -34.76
N LEU A 62 40.47 13.91 -33.89
CA LEU A 62 40.54 13.17 -32.63
C LEU A 62 39.50 13.66 -31.62
N ILE A 63 39.26 14.97 -31.57
CA ILE A 63 38.21 15.57 -30.74
C ILE A 63 36.82 15.07 -31.17
N VAL A 64 36.56 14.99 -32.49
CA VAL A 64 35.28 14.48 -33.01
C VAL A 64 35.07 13.01 -32.64
N ILE A 65 36.11 12.16 -32.77
CA ILE A 65 36.02 10.74 -32.40
C ILE A 65 35.75 10.57 -30.90
N ILE A 66 36.47 11.31 -30.04
CA ILE A 66 36.26 11.27 -28.59
C ILE A 66 34.85 11.75 -28.25
N GLY A 67 34.39 12.85 -28.85
CA GLY A 67 33.04 13.37 -28.66
C GLY A 67 31.97 12.34 -29.03
N PHE A 68 32.11 11.68 -30.18
CA PHE A 68 31.20 10.62 -30.62
C PHE A 68 31.15 9.45 -29.62
N LEU A 69 32.33 8.96 -29.17
CA LEU A 69 32.41 7.89 -28.19
C LEU A 69 31.78 8.28 -26.85
N LEU A 70 32.03 9.51 -26.36
CA LEU A 70 31.42 10.00 -25.12
C LEU A 70 29.90 10.12 -25.26
N THR A 71 29.39 10.63 -26.39
CA THR A 71 27.94 10.70 -26.62
C THR A 71 27.29 9.31 -26.69
N ALA A 72 27.98 8.31 -27.26
CA ALA A 72 27.48 6.94 -27.32
C ALA A 72 27.42 6.29 -25.92
N ILE A 73 28.47 6.49 -25.09
CA ILE A 73 28.50 5.98 -23.71
C ILE A 73 27.42 6.64 -22.87
N ILE A 74 27.33 7.98 -22.92
CA ILE A 74 26.32 8.74 -22.18
C ILE A 74 24.91 8.34 -22.64
N GLY A 75 24.68 8.21 -23.95
CA GLY A 75 23.40 7.77 -24.51
C GLY A 75 22.98 6.39 -24.01
N THR A 76 23.91 5.43 -23.95
CA THR A 76 23.63 4.08 -23.43
C THR A 76 23.24 4.12 -21.95
N ILE A 77 23.94 4.91 -21.13
CA ILE A 77 23.62 5.05 -19.70
C ILE A 77 22.24 5.68 -19.53
N PHE A 78 21.93 6.75 -20.26
CA PHE A 78 20.60 7.39 -20.21
C PHE A 78 19.49 6.44 -20.64
N HIS A 79 19.72 5.65 -21.70
CA HIS A 79 18.74 4.68 -22.17
C HIS A 79 18.47 3.59 -21.12
N GLN A 80 19.51 3.03 -20.50
CA GLN A 80 19.35 2.04 -19.44
C GLN A 80 18.58 2.60 -18.23
N VAL A 81 18.91 3.81 -17.78
CA VAL A 81 18.19 4.45 -16.66
C VAL A 81 16.72 4.68 -17.03
N PHE A 82 16.44 5.09 -18.26
CA PHE A 82 15.08 5.32 -18.74
C PHE A 82 14.28 4.01 -18.86
N GLU A 83 14.90 2.94 -19.36
CA GLU A 83 14.27 1.61 -19.42
C GLU A 83 13.97 1.05 -18.05
N ILE A 84 14.89 1.17 -17.08
CA ILE A 84 14.65 0.73 -15.69
C ILE A 84 13.49 1.53 -15.08
N ALA A 85 13.51 2.86 -15.20
CA ALA A 85 12.43 3.69 -14.66
C ALA A 85 11.08 3.39 -15.32
N LYS A 86 11.06 3.12 -16.63
CA LYS A 86 9.86 2.70 -17.35
C LYS A 86 9.36 1.34 -16.86
N HIS A 87 10.26 0.38 -16.68
CA HIS A 87 9.91 -0.96 -16.22
C HIS A 87 9.35 -0.96 -14.79
N ASP A 88 9.97 -0.19 -13.87
CA ASP A 88 9.47 -0.02 -12.50
C ASP A 88 8.07 0.60 -12.48
N HIS A 89 7.83 1.60 -13.35
CA HIS A 89 6.52 2.23 -13.48
C HIS A 89 5.45 1.28 -14.03
N GLU A 90 5.80 0.47 -15.04
CA GLU A 90 4.90 -0.56 -15.58
C GLU A 90 4.57 -1.63 -14.54
N LEU A 91 5.57 -2.07 -13.77
CA LEU A 91 5.38 -3.04 -12.67
C LEU A 91 4.44 -2.46 -11.60
N GLU A 92 4.64 -1.21 -11.21
CA GLU A 92 3.78 -0.53 -10.24
C GLU A 92 2.32 -0.43 -10.73
N ILE A 93 2.12 -0.11 -12.02
CA ILE A 93 0.78 -0.09 -12.63
C ILE A 93 0.16 -1.49 -12.62
N MET A 94 0.92 -2.52 -13.00
CA MET A 94 0.44 -3.90 -13.04
C MET A 94 0.03 -4.39 -11.65
N THR A 95 0.91 -4.29 -10.64
CA THR A 95 0.61 -4.69 -9.26
C THR A 95 -0.63 -3.99 -8.72
N LYS A 96 -0.77 -2.69 -8.97
CA LYS A 96 -1.96 -1.95 -8.51
C LYS A 96 -3.23 -2.36 -9.24
N SER A 97 -3.16 -2.63 -10.54
CA SER A 97 -4.30 -3.16 -11.31
C SER A 97 -4.76 -4.53 -10.81
N GLU A 98 -3.81 -5.38 -10.42
CA GLU A 98 -4.11 -6.67 -9.80
C GLU A 98 -4.77 -6.48 -8.43
N ASN A 99 -4.23 -5.58 -7.59
CA ASN A 99 -4.81 -5.27 -6.28
C ASN A 99 -6.26 -4.76 -6.39
N ILE A 100 -6.54 -3.91 -7.38
CA ILE A 100 -7.91 -3.44 -7.67
C ILE A 100 -8.80 -4.61 -8.04
N ARG A 101 -8.37 -5.46 -8.99
CA ARG A 101 -9.14 -6.64 -9.41
C ARG A 101 -9.40 -7.58 -8.24
N TYR A 102 -8.45 -7.72 -7.31
CA TYR A 102 -8.63 -8.50 -6.09
C TYR A 102 -9.65 -7.88 -5.14
N VAL A 103 -9.63 -6.55 -4.96
CA VAL A 103 -10.63 -5.84 -4.14
C VAL A 103 -12.03 -5.96 -4.76
N GLU A 104 -12.16 -5.85 -6.08
CA GLU A 104 -13.43 -6.07 -6.79
C GLU A 104 -13.94 -7.51 -6.63
N LYS A 105 -13.07 -8.49 -6.84
CA LYS A 105 -13.42 -9.90 -6.62
C LYS A 105 -13.84 -10.17 -5.18
N THR A 106 -13.17 -9.52 -4.22
CA THR A 106 -13.54 -9.61 -2.81
C THR A 106 -14.93 -9.01 -2.59
N HIS A 107 -15.21 -7.83 -3.14
CA HIS A 107 -16.53 -7.23 -3.07
C HIS A 107 -17.62 -8.19 -3.58
N ASP A 108 -17.40 -8.85 -4.71
CA ASP A 108 -18.39 -9.77 -5.29
C ASP A 108 -18.67 -10.96 -4.36
N VAL A 109 -17.63 -11.53 -3.76
CA VAL A 109 -17.77 -12.63 -2.78
C VAL A 109 -18.51 -12.16 -1.52
N PHE A 110 -18.26 -10.93 -1.06
CA PHE A 110 -18.99 -10.36 0.08
C PHE A 110 -20.47 -10.12 -0.28
N MET A 111 -20.74 -9.62 -1.47
CA MET A 111 -22.09 -9.36 -1.95
C MET A 111 -22.89 -10.65 -2.14
N GLU A 112 -22.28 -11.70 -2.68
CA GLU A 112 -22.87 -13.03 -2.77
C GLU A 112 -23.33 -13.52 -1.39
N ARG A 113 -22.49 -13.33 -0.37
CA ARG A 113 -22.85 -13.68 0.99
C ARG A 113 -23.98 -12.83 1.55
N VAL A 114 -23.96 -11.52 1.34
CA VAL A 114 -25.04 -10.63 1.80
C VAL A 114 -26.38 -11.07 1.18
N VAL A 115 -26.39 -11.36 -0.12
CA VAL A 115 -27.58 -11.86 -0.83
C VAL A 115 -28.02 -13.22 -0.28
N ALA A 116 -27.11 -14.17 -0.08
CA ALA A 116 -27.44 -15.46 0.52
C ALA A 116 -28.00 -15.32 1.95
N SER A 117 -27.49 -14.35 2.73
CA SER A 117 -27.98 -14.02 4.06
C SER A 117 -29.41 -13.47 4.00
N MET A 118 -29.70 -12.56 3.07
CA MET A 118 -31.04 -12.01 2.83
C MET A 118 -32.03 -13.11 2.44
N MET A 119 -31.65 -13.98 1.50
CA MET A 119 -32.51 -15.08 1.03
C MET A 119 -32.81 -16.07 2.17
N LEU A 120 -31.78 -16.47 2.93
CA LEU A 120 -31.97 -17.36 4.07
C LEU A 120 -32.84 -16.71 5.16
N ALA A 121 -32.59 -15.44 5.50
CA ALA A 121 -33.41 -14.71 6.47
C ALA A 121 -34.87 -14.62 6.01
N SER A 122 -35.12 -14.34 4.73
CA SER A 122 -36.46 -14.30 4.15
C SER A 122 -37.22 -15.62 4.30
N LEU A 123 -36.57 -16.76 4.05
CA LEU A 123 -37.19 -18.07 4.26
C LEU A 123 -37.39 -18.39 5.74
N LEU A 124 -36.54 -17.86 6.64
CA LEU A 124 -36.70 -18.05 8.08
C LEU A 124 -37.82 -17.17 8.67
N TYR A 125 -38.17 -16.07 8.00
CA TYR A 125 -39.35 -15.26 8.31
C TYR A 125 -40.65 -15.93 7.89
N ASP A 126 -40.61 -16.63 6.76
CA ASP A 126 -41.76 -17.33 6.21
C ASP A 126 -41.85 -18.77 6.74
N ASN A 127 -42.74 -18.98 7.72
CA ASN A 127 -42.98 -20.30 8.29
C ASN A 127 -43.73 -21.26 7.35
N GLU A 128 -44.17 -20.82 6.17
CA GLU A 128 -44.85 -21.67 5.18
C GLU A 128 -43.87 -22.25 4.14
N SER A 129 -42.67 -21.68 4.05
CA SER A 129 -41.61 -22.14 3.15
C SER A 129 -41.24 -23.61 3.38
N SER A 130 -41.04 -24.33 2.26
CA SER A 130 -40.66 -25.75 2.26
C SER A 130 -39.31 -25.98 2.94
N ASN A 131 -39.22 -27.06 3.73
CA ASN A 131 -37.95 -27.49 4.33
C ASN A 131 -36.87 -27.78 3.28
N ILE A 132 -37.26 -28.20 2.07
CA ILE A 132 -36.32 -28.45 0.96
C ILE A 132 -35.64 -27.14 0.53
N ASP A 133 -36.43 -26.08 0.33
CA ASP A 133 -35.92 -24.77 -0.06
C ASP A 133 -35.05 -24.16 1.05
N LEU A 134 -35.46 -24.34 2.30
CA LEU A 134 -34.69 -23.89 3.46
C LEU A 134 -33.31 -24.57 3.53
N VAL A 135 -33.24 -25.89 3.38
CA VAL A 135 -31.97 -26.63 3.37
C VAL A 135 -31.09 -26.19 2.20
N LYS A 136 -31.68 -26.01 1.01
CA LYS A 136 -30.96 -25.52 -0.18
C LYS A 136 -30.37 -24.13 0.06
N MET A 137 -31.15 -23.17 0.56
CA MET A 137 -30.65 -21.82 0.85
C MET A 137 -29.61 -21.82 1.98
N LYS A 138 -29.77 -22.67 3.00
CA LYS A 138 -28.74 -22.81 4.05
C LYS A 138 -27.41 -23.31 3.47
N SER A 139 -27.44 -24.25 2.53
CA SER A 139 -26.25 -24.72 1.84
C SER A 139 -25.57 -23.62 1.01
N GLN A 140 -26.35 -22.81 0.29
CA GLN A 140 -25.83 -21.65 -0.46
C GLN A 140 -25.18 -20.62 0.48
N TYR A 141 -25.84 -20.32 1.60
CA TYR A 141 -25.30 -19.47 2.65
C TYR A 141 -23.95 -19.98 3.19
N ASP A 142 -23.86 -21.27 3.51
CA ASP A 142 -22.63 -21.88 4.02
C ASP A 142 -21.51 -21.87 2.97
N SER A 143 -21.84 -22.08 1.70
CA SER A 143 -20.89 -21.96 0.59
C SER A 143 -20.34 -20.54 0.48
N ALA A 144 -21.21 -19.52 0.55
CA ALA A 144 -20.81 -18.12 0.53
C ALA A 144 -19.98 -17.73 1.77
N PHE A 145 -20.25 -18.30 2.95
CA PHE A 145 -19.43 -18.14 4.15
C PHE A 145 -17.99 -18.66 3.95
N ILE A 146 -17.85 -19.85 3.36
CA ILE A 146 -16.54 -20.44 3.06
C ILE A 146 -15.79 -19.58 2.04
N GLY A 147 -16.47 -19.15 0.97
CA GLY A 147 -15.93 -18.25 -0.03
C GLY A 147 -15.40 -16.96 0.59
N TRP A 148 -16.20 -16.34 1.45
CA TRP A 148 -15.80 -15.13 2.18
C TRP A 148 -14.54 -15.33 3.00
N ASN A 149 -14.48 -16.36 3.85
CA ASN A 149 -13.31 -16.61 4.70
C ASN A 149 -12.03 -16.85 3.88
N LYS A 150 -12.15 -17.51 2.73
CA LYS A 150 -11.03 -17.74 1.82
C LYS A 150 -10.47 -16.44 1.24
N HIS A 151 -11.34 -15.47 0.96
CA HIS A 151 -10.96 -14.21 0.31
C HIS A 151 -10.66 -13.07 1.29
N TYR A 152 -11.21 -13.11 2.52
CA TYR A 152 -11.08 -12.06 3.52
C TYR A 152 -9.63 -11.73 3.86
N GLY A 153 -8.81 -12.74 4.17
CA GLY A 153 -7.42 -12.52 4.59
C GLY A 153 -6.58 -11.87 3.49
N ALA A 154 -6.78 -12.28 2.23
CA ALA A 154 -6.11 -11.66 1.10
C ALA A 154 -6.61 -10.22 0.86
N ALA A 155 -7.90 -9.98 1.01
CA ALA A 155 -8.49 -8.65 0.85
C ALA A 155 -7.91 -7.62 1.81
N VAL A 156 -7.70 -8.00 3.07
CA VAL A 156 -7.07 -7.13 4.07
C VAL A 156 -5.70 -6.65 3.58
N ILE A 157 -4.85 -7.56 3.10
CA ILE A 157 -3.52 -7.23 2.58
C ILE A 157 -3.62 -6.29 1.36
N PHE A 158 -4.50 -6.61 0.40
CA PHE A 158 -4.65 -5.79 -0.80
C PHE A 158 -5.22 -4.41 -0.52
N ILE A 159 -6.05 -4.25 0.51
CA ILE A 159 -6.54 -2.94 0.96
C ILE A 159 -5.39 -2.12 1.57
N GLU A 160 -4.54 -2.71 2.40
CA GLU A 160 -3.36 -2.00 2.93
C GLU A 160 -2.42 -1.54 1.80
N ASP A 161 -2.19 -2.38 0.80
CA ASP A 161 -1.35 -2.04 -0.36
C ASP A 161 -1.99 -0.97 -1.25
N LEU A 162 -3.32 -1.03 -1.45
CA LEU A 162 -4.03 -0.11 -2.34
C LEU A 162 -4.16 1.30 -1.75
N PHE A 163 -4.51 1.40 -0.47
CA PHE A 163 -4.70 2.68 0.22
C PHE A 163 -3.39 3.21 0.83
N GLY A 164 -2.39 2.35 1.03
CA GLY A 164 -1.13 2.67 1.71
C GLY A 164 -1.22 2.40 3.22
N LYS A 165 -0.06 2.17 3.86
CA LYS A 165 0.03 1.61 5.23
C LYS A 165 -0.84 2.30 6.30
N LYS A 166 -0.89 3.64 6.32
CA LYS A 166 -1.65 4.40 7.33
C LYS A 166 -3.17 4.38 7.08
N PRO A 167 -3.67 4.96 5.97
CA PRO A 167 -5.11 4.97 5.70
C PRO A 167 -5.67 3.57 5.42
N GLY A 168 -4.89 2.68 4.81
CA GLY A 168 -5.24 1.28 4.62
C GLY A 168 -5.39 0.53 5.93
N GLY A 169 -4.46 0.72 6.88
CA GLY A 169 -4.56 0.13 8.21
C GLY A 169 -5.81 0.60 8.97
N GLU A 170 -6.18 1.88 8.89
CA GLU A 170 -7.42 2.39 9.49
C GLU A 170 -8.68 1.75 8.88
N ILE A 171 -8.71 1.58 7.56
CA ILE A 171 -9.80 0.91 6.86
C ILE A 171 -9.88 -0.55 7.30
N VAL A 172 -8.75 -1.27 7.36
CA VAL A 172 -8.69 -2.66 7.82
C VAL A 172 -9.24 -2.79 9.23
N VAL A 173 -8.84 -1.92 10.16
CA VAL A 173 -9.38 -1.93 11.53
C VAL A 173 -10.89 -1.74 11.53
N VAL A 174 -11.42 -0.80 10.75
CA VAL A 174 -12.88 -0.60 10.63
C VAL A 174 -13.56 -1.84 10.06
N LEU A 175 -12.99 -2.48 9.04
CA LEU A 175 -13.52 -3.70 8.45
C LEU A 175 -13.48 -4.86 9.45
N GLU A 176 -12.38 -5.05 10.17
CA GLU A 176 -12.27 -6.09 11.19
C GLU A 176 -13.24 -5.89 12.36
N GLU A 177 -13.29 -4.69 12.92
CA GLU A 177 -14.17 -4.38 14.06
C GLU A 177 -15.65 -4.44 13.67
N THR A 178 -15.98 -3.98 12.46
CA THR A 178 -17.36 -3.92 12.00
C THR A 178 -17.80 -5.21 11.32
N LEU A 179 -17.20 -5.55 10.18
CA LEU A 179 -17.68 -6.66 9.37
C LEU A 179 -17.52 -7.96 10.12
N ARG A 180 -16.33 -8.28 10.64
CA ARG A 180 -16.11 -9.58 11.28
C ARG A 180 -17.07 -9.81 12.45
N LYS A 181 -17.28 -8.79 13.28
CA LYS A 181 -18.19 -8.87 14.44
C LYS A 181 -19.65 -9.03 14.00
N ASN A 182 -20.14 -8.14 13.12
CA ASN A 182 -21.54 -8.18 12.67
C ASN A 182 -21.85 -9.46 11.88
N VAL A 183 -20.89 -9.89 11.06
CA VAL A 183 -20.97 -11.14 10.31
C VAL A 183 -21.07 -12.34 11.27
N SER A 184 -20.21 -12.41 12.28
CA SER A 184 -20.22 -13.51 13.25
C SER A 184 -21.52 -13.55 14.06
N SER A 185 -22.03 -12.39 14.49
CA SER A 185 -23.33 -12.29 15.16
C SER A 185 -24.48 -12.74 14.26
N LEU A 186 -24.46 -12.34 12.99
CA LEU A 186 -25.44 -12.77 11.99
C LEU A 186 -25.38 -14.29 11.75
N ASP A 187 -24.18 -14.87 11.64
CA ASP A 187 -23.96 -16.31 11.48
C ASP A 187 -24.59 -17.13 12.60
N ILE A 188 -24.33 -16.71 13.85
CA ILE A 188 -24.89 -17.34 15.04
C ILE A 188 -26.41 -17.24 15.01
N CYS A 189 -26.94 -16.07 14.65
CA CYS A 189 -28.39 -15.87 14.58
C CYS A 189 -29.06 -16.76 13.53
N LEU A 190 -28.63 -16.66 12.27
CA LEU A 190 -29.25 -17.40 11.16
C LEU A 190 -29.12 -18.91 11.36
N THR A 191 -28.00 -19.37 11.91
CA THR A 191 -27.82 -20.79 12.25
C THR A 191 -28.73 -21.23 13.39
N LYS A 192 -28.92 -20.40 14.42
CA LYS A 192 -29.85 -20.69 15.52
C LYS A 192 -31.30 -20.74 15.01
N ALA A 193 -31.72 -19.74 14.25
CA ALA A 193 -33.06 -19.66 13.65
C ALA A 193 -33.34 -20.88 12.75
N TYR A 194 -32.36 -21.26 11.91
CA TYR A 194 -32.44 -22.47 11.09
C TYR A 194 -32.65 -23.75 11.92
N ARG A 195 -31.90 -23.91 13.02
CA ARG A 195 -32.06 -25.08 13.91
C ARG A 195 -33.42 -25.11 14.58
N GLU A 196 -33.94 -23.97 15.02
CA GLU A 196 -35.27 -23.88 15.62
C GLU A 196 -36.36 -24.21 14.58
N ARG A 197 -36.21 -23.74 13.34
CA ARG A 197 -37.11 -24.09 12.24
C ARG A 197 -37.17 -25.59 11.99
N LEU A 198 -36.01 -26.27 11.97
CA LEU A 198 -35.94 -27.73 11.78
C LEU A 198 -36.59 -28.53 12.93
N LYS A 199 -36.68 -27.95 14.13
CA LYS A 199 -37.40 -28.55 15.26
C LYS A 199 -38.91 -28.30 15.23
N GLY A 200 -39.41 -27.53 14.26
CA GLY A 200 -40.81 -27.11 14.18
C GLY A 200 -41.14 -25.87 15.01
N ASN A 201 -40.14 -25.17 15.57
CA ASN A 201 -40.34 -23.93 16.32
C ASN A 201 -40.40 -22.71 15.37
N LEU A 202 -40.96 -21.60 15.86
CA LEU A 202 -41.04 -20.34 15.11
C LEU A 202 -39.64 -19.70 14.97
N SER A 203 -39.03 -19.83 13.79
CA SER A 203 -37.72 -19.20 13.52
C SER A 203 -37.78 -17.69 13.43
N ARG A 204 -38.93 -17.15 13.02
CA ARG A 204 -39.17 -15.70 12.91
C ARG A 204 -38.79 -14.94 14.18
N ASP A 205 -39.17 -15.44 15.34
CA ASP A 205 -38.90 -14.77 16.61
C ASP A 205 -37.39 -14.70 16.90
N VAL A 206 -36.64 -15.75 16.52
CA VAL A 206 -35.18 -15.77 16.67
C VAL A 206 -34.50 -14.75 15.74
N VAL A 207 -34.97 -14.66 14.49
CA VAL A 207 -34.44 -13.70 13.50
C VAL A 207 -34.73 -12.26 13.92
N LEU A 208 -35.94 -11.99 14.45
CA LEU A 208 -36.31 -10.67 14.98
C LEU A 208 -35.49 -10.29 16.22
N GLN A 209 -35.33 -11.22 17.18
CA GLN A 209 -34.60 -10.97 18.42
C GLN A 209 -33.13 -10.60 18.21
N CYS A 210 -32.52 -11.02 17.10
CA CYS A 210 -31.11 -10.77 16.81
C CYS A 210 -30.89 -9.60 15.85
N ASP A 211 -31.95 -8.90 15.43
CA ASP A 211 -31.88 -7.81 14.45
C ASP A 211 -31.15 -8.24 13.15
N ALA A 212 -31.47 -9.41 12.60
CA ALA A 212 -30.78 -9.94 11.41
C ALA A 212 -30.82 -8.94 10.24
N ASP A 213 -31.98 -8.32 9.99
CA ASP A 213 -32.15 -7.34 8.91
C ASP A 213 -31.25 -6.11 9.08
N LYS A 214 -31.13 -5.62 10.32
CA LYS A 214 -30.26 -4.48 10.63
C LYS A 214 -28.79 -4.84 10.37
N SER A 215 -28.38 -6.04 10.80
CA SER A 215 -27.04 -6.57 10.58
C SER A 215 -26.74 -6.72 9.09
N ILE A 216 -27.66 -7.31 8.32
CA ILE A 216 -27.55 -7.46 6.86
C ILE A 216 -27.45 -6.10 6.15
N GLN A 217 -28.31 -5.14 6.51
CA GLN A 217 -28.27 -3.80 5.93
C GLN A 217 -26.97 -3.05 6.24
N LEU A 218 -26.44 -3.23 7.46
CA LEU A 218 -25.16 -2.65 7.85
C LEU A 218 -24.01 -3.23 7.03
N LEU A 219 -23.99 -4.56 6.88
CA LEU A 219 -22.99 -5.25 6.04
C LEU A 219 -23.06 -4.77 4.59
N PHE A 220 -24.26 -4.70 4.02
CA PHE A 220 -24.48 -4.19 2.67
C PHE A 220 -23.92 -2.77 2.50
N LYS A 221 -24.30 -1.83 3.38
CA LYS A 221 -23.83 -0.43 3.34
C LYS A 221 -22.31 -0.33 3.46
N CYS A 222 -21.72 -1.12 4.34
CA CYS A 222 -20.27 -1.10 4.57
C CYS A 222 -19.51 -1.63 3.35
N VAL A 223 -19.95 -2.75 2.77
CA VAL A 223 -19.33 -3.37 1.58
C VAL A 223 -19.48 -2.47 0.34
N ASP A 224 -20.68 -1.91 0.11
CA ASP A 224 -20.90 -0.99 -1.00
C ASP A 224 -20.07 0.30 -0.85
N SER A 225 -19.94 0.84 0.36
CA SER A 225 -19.08 2.00 0.62
C SER A 225 -17.62 1.70 0.33
N LEU A 226 -17.11 0.53 0.76
CA LEU A 226 -15.73 0.11 0.47
C LEU A 226 -15.49 0.01 -1.04
N HIS A 227 -16.43 -0.57 -1.78
CA HIS A 227 -16.34 -0.71 -3.23
C HIS A 227 -16.39 0.61 -3.98
N ARG A 228 -17.26 1.53 -3.57
CA ARG A 228 -17.30 2.88 -4.17
C ARG A 228 -15.99 3.62 -3.92
N GLN A 229 -15.43 3.51 -2.72
CA GLN A 229 -14.14 4.12 -2.41
C GLN A 229 -13.01 3.50 -3.23
N SER A 230 -12.91 2.17 -3.28
CA SER A 230 -11.87 1.50 -4.07
C SER A 230 -11.94 1.94 -5.54
N LYS A 231 -13.13 1.97 -6.15
CA LYS A 231 -13.34 2.48 -7.52
C LYS A 231 -12.97 3.96 -7.68
N SER A 232 -13.33 4.80 -6.71
CA SER A 232 -13.02 6.24 -6.78
C SER A 232 -11.51 6.51 -6.79
N MET A 233 -10.72 5.70 -6.07
CA MET A 233 -9.26 5.80 -6.09
C MET A 233 -8.67 5.43 -7.45
N VAL A 234 -9.27 4.45 -8.14
CA VAL A 234 -8.88 4.11 -9.51
C VAL A 234 -9.17 5.27 -10.47
N ALA A 235 -10.32 5.92 -10.30
CA ALA A 235 -10.75 7.03 -11.15
C ALA A 235 -9.91 8.30 -10.93
N SER A 236 -9.60 8.65 -9.68
CA SER A 236 -8.85 9.86 -9.30
C SER A 236 -7.47 9.96 -9.96
N ARG A 237 -6.81 8.82 -10.21
CA ARG A 237 -5.50 8.81 -10.91
C ARG A 237 -5.53 9.18 -12.38
N LYS A 238 -6.71 9.28 -13.00
CA LYS A 238 -6.83 9.85 -14.36
C LYS A 238 -6.70 11.39 -14.40
N GLY A 239 -6.25 12.02 -13.30
CA GLY A 239 -5.92 13.45 -13.25
C GLY A 239 -6.94 14.31 -12.50
N GLN A 240 -7.72 13.73 -11.58
CA GLN A 240 -8.60 14.49 -10.69
C GLN A 240 -8.21 14.20 -9.25
N GLU A 241 -7.68 15.21 -8.57
CA GLU A 241 -7.53 15.24 -7.11
C GLU A 241 -8.92 15.02 -6.49
N LEU A 242 -9.22 13.80 -6.06
CA LEU A 242 -10.43 13.49 -5.33
C LEU A 242 -10.04 13.53 -3.86
N ASP A 243 -10.70 14.37 -3.06
CA ASP A 243 -10.57 14.37 -1.60
C ASP A 243 -10.90 12.97 -1.06
N HIS A 244 -9.87 12.19 -0.76
CA HIS A 244 -10.02 10.86 -0.18
C HIS A 244 -10.36 11.06 1.29
N HIS A 245 -11.64 10.87 1.63
CA HIS A 245 -12.11 10.86 3.01
C HIS A 245 -12.24 9.40 3.52
N PRO A 246 -11.17 8.82 4.13
CA PRO A 246 -11.28 7.54 4.83
C PRO A 246 -12.37 7.56 5.92
N ASN A 247 -12.74 8.75 6.39
CA ASN A 247 -13.88 8.97 7.29
C ASN A 247 -15.21 8.47 6.74
N LEU A 248 -15.43 8.44 5.41
CA LEU A 248 -16.70 7.99 4.85
C LEU A 248 -16.91 6.47 5.03
N ILE A 249 -15.88 5.63 4.89
CA ILE A 249 -15.99 4.18 5.23
C ILE A 249 -16.32 4.04 6.71
N ARG A 250 -15.61 4.78 7.58
CA ARG A 250 -15.86 4.75 9.02
C ARG A 250 -17.31 5.12 9.37
N GLU A 251 -17.83 6.22 8.82
CA GLU A 251 -19.20 6.67 9.07
C GLU A 251 -20.26 5.67 8.58
N LYS A 252 -20.03 5.01 7.43
CA LYS A 252 -20.99 4.05 6.86
C LYS A 252 -20.92 2.68 7.53
N CYS A 253 -19.75 2.25 7.98
CA CYS A 253 -19.54 0.97 8.65
C CYS A 253 -19.82 1.03 10.16
N LEU A 254 -19.60 2.17 10.82
CA LEU A 254 -19.82 2.33 12.26
C LEU A 254 -20.93 3.35 12.58
N PRO A 255 -22.20 3.10 12.21
CA PRO A 255 -23.27 4.08 12.42
C PRO A 255 -23.73 4.22 13.88
N TYR A 256 -23.21 3.39 14.80
CA TYR A 256 -23.60 3.41 16.21
C TYR A 256 -22.37 3.56 17.11
N LYS A 257 -22.23 4.75 17.71
CA LYS A 257 -21.52 4.98 18.97
C LYS A 257 -22.54 5.35 20.03
#